data_AF-A0A8C0H5I3-F1
#
_entry.id   AF-A0A8C0H5I3-F1
#
_cell.length_a   1.000
_cell.length_b   1.000
_cell.length_c   1.000
_cell.angle_alpha   90.00
_cell.angle_beta   90.00
_cell.angle_gamma   90.00
#
_symmetry.space_group_name_H-M   'P 1'
#
loop_
_entity.id
_entity.type
_entity.pdbx_description
1 polymer ?
#
loop_
_entity_poly.entity_id
_entity_poly.type
_entity_poly.pdbx_seq_one_letter_code
_entity_poly.pdbx_strand_id
1 'polypeptide(L)' 'MAKSKNHTTHNQSRKWHRNGIKKPRSQRYESLKGQCASSPGSTDLTVCGALWDGF' A
#
# COMPACT_ATOMS: atom_id res chain seq x y z
N MET A 1 -33.77 -34.02 -9.72
CA MET A 1 -33.02 -33.09 -8.85
C MET A 1 -33.39 -31.67 -9.25
N ALA A 2 -33.94 -30.87 -8.34
CA ALA A 2 -34.23 -29.47 -8.67
C ALA A 2 -32.92 -28.68 -8.69
N LYS A 3 -32.64 -27.99 -9.80
CA LYS A 3 -31.42 -27.18 -9.95
C LYS A 3 -31.48 -26.01 -8.96
N SER A 4 -30.50 -25.90 -8.07
CA SER A 4 -30.34 -24.76 -7.15
C SER A 4 -29.49 -23.65 -7.77
N LYS A 5 -29.65 -22.42 -7.28
CA LYS A 5 -28.80 -21.29 -7.68
C LYS A 5 -27.42 -21.43 -7.05
N ASN A 6 -26.37 -21.46 -7.86
CA ASN A 6 -24.98 -21.72 -7.41
C ASN A 6 -24.24 -20.48 -6.89
N HIS A 7 -24.74 -19.26 -7.13
CA HIS A 7 -24.10 -18.01 -6.69
C HIS A 7 -25.11 -16.86 -6.52
N THR A 8 -24.93 -16.02 -5.50
CA THR A 8 -25.75 -14.82 -5.28
C THR A 8 -25.02 -13.71 -4.54
N THR A 9 -25.14 -12.48 -5.06
CA THR A 9 -24.60 -11.25 -4.44
C THR A 9 -25.67 -10.46 -3.68
N HIS A 10 -26.91 -10.96 -3.63
CA HIS A 10 -28.11 -10.22 -3.17
C HIS A 10 -28.00 -9.55 -1.79
N ASN A 11 -27.21 -10.12 -0.86
CA ASN A 11 -27.08 -9.59 0.50
C ASN A 11 -25.66 -9.06 0.82
N GLN A 12 -24.75 -8.99 -0.15
CA GLN A 12 -23.37 -8.60 0.14
C GLN A 12 -23.30 -7.13 0.58
N SER A 13 -23.94 -6.23 -0.19
CA SER A 13 -23.99 -4.80 0.14
C SER A 13 -24.63 -4.55 1.50
N ARG A 14 -25.75 -5.21 1.82
CA ARG A 14 -26.41 -5.04 3.11
C ARG A 14 -25.51 -5.48 4.27
N LYS A 15 -24.77 -6.58 4.14
CA LYS A 15 -23.80 -7.03 5.16
C LYS A 15 -22.64 -6.04 5.33
N TRP A 16 -22.07 -5.54 4.24
CA TRP A 16 -20.97 -4.57 4.31
C TRP A 16 -21.38 -3.28 5.02
N HIS A 17 -22.61 -2.80 4.79
CA HIS A 17 -23.11 -1.62 5.45
C HIS A 17 -23.51 -1.84 6.92
N ARG A 18 -23.85 -3.07 7.36
CA ARG A 18 -24.08 -3.36 8.80
C ARG A 18 -22.83 -3.12 9.64
N ASN A 19 -21.66 -3.51 9.14
CA ASN A 19 -20.40 -3.32 9.85
C ASN A 19 -19.77 -1.93 9.61
N GLY A 20 -20.35 -1.17 8.68
CA GLY A 20 -19.82 0.10 8.20
C GLY A 20 -18.54 -0.10 7.38
N ILE A 21 -18.56 0.33 6.12
CA ILE A 21 -17.36 0.35 5.29
C ILE A 21 -16.46 1.46 5.82
N LYS A 22 -15.43 1.09 6.60
CA LYS A 22 -14.50 2.05 7.19
C LYS A 22 -13.60 2.61 6.10
N LYS A 23 -13.60 3.94 5.96
CA LYS A 23 -12.63 4.63 5.10
C LYS A 23 -11.24 4.50 5.75
N PRO A 24 -10.18 4.22 4.97
CA PRO A 24 -8.81 4.31 5.50
C PRO A 24 -8.59 5.73 6.01
N ARG A 25 -7.97 5.86 7.19
CA ARG A 25 -7.59 7.18 7.70
C ARG A 25 -6.44 7.73 6.86
N SER A 26 -6.56 8.95 6.37
CA SER A 26 -5.44 9.67 5.77
C SER A 26 -4.38 9.92 6.84
N GLN A 27 -3.23 9.27 6.75
CA GLN A 27 -2.08 9.61 7.57
C GLN A 27 -1.37 10.81 6.95
N ARG A 28 -0.97 11.78 7.77
CA ARG A 28 -0.24 13.00 7.35
C ARG A 28 1.12 12.67 6.70
N TYR A 29 1.62 11.45 6.95
CA TYR A 29 2.86 10.93 6.40
C TYR A 29 2.57 9.60 5.70
N GLU A 30 3.12 9.43 4.50
CA GLU A 30 3.03 8.17 3.78
C GLU A 30 3.80 7.08 4.53
N SER A 31 3.19 5.91 4.69
CA SER A 31 3.91 4.76 5.24
C SER A 31 5.06 4.40 4.30
N LEU A 32 6.30 4.35 4.81
CA LEU A 32 7.55 3.99 4.10
C LEU A 32 7.57 2.55 3.55
N LYS A 33 6.42 1.87 3.47
CA LYS A 33 6.28 0.47 3.07
C LYS A 33 6.37 0.36 1.55
N GLY A 34 7.59 0.51 1.02
CA GLY A 34 7.91 0.46 -0.41
C GLY A 34 9.07 1.37 -0.85
N GLN A 35 9.65 2.19 0.03
CA GLN A 35 10.73 3.13 -0.33
C GLN A 35 12.11 2.52 -0.55
N CYS A 36 12.20 1.19 -0.62
CA CYS A 36 13.42 0.49 -0.98
C CYS A 36 13.13 -0.63 -1.99
N ALA A 37 12.70 -0.24 -3.19
CA ALA A 37 13.00 -0.97 -4.41
C ALA A 37 12.69 -0.04 -5.59
N SER A 38 13.68 0.17 -6.46
CA SER A 38 13.62 0.90 -7.73
C SER A 38 13.65 2.44 -7.69
N SER A 39 14.86 2.97 -7.52
CA SER A 39 15.35 4.02 -8.42
C SER A 39 16.81 3.71 -8.76
N PRO A 40 17.09 2.97 -9.85
CA PRO A 40 18.41 2.92 -10.44
C PRO A 40 18.56 4.16 -11.34
N GLY A 41 19.28 5.18 -10.87
CA GLY A 41 19.82 6.20 -11.76
C GLY A 41 19.65 7.64 -11.32
N SER A 42 20.81 8.29 -11.16
CA SER A 42 21.09 9.74 -11.34
C SER A 42 20.48 10.69 -10.30
N THR A 43 21.20 11.53 -9.57
CA THR A 43 22.62 11.91 -9.53
C THR A 43 22.82 12.53 -8.15
N ASP A 44 23.69 11.97 -7.31
CA ASP A 44 24.43 12.80 -6.35
C ASP A 44 25.64 12.03 -5.80
N LEU A 45 26.71 12.00 -6.58
CA LEU A 45 28.04 11.57 -6.09
C LEU A 45 28.67 12.62 -5.15
N THR A 46 27.94 13.69 -4.80
CA THR A 46 28.45 14.79 -3.97
C THR A 46 28.48 14.46 -2.48
N VAL A 47 27.76 13.43 -2.00
CA VAL A 47 27.67 13.13 -0.56
C VAL A 47 28.67 12.06 -0.09
N CYS A 48 29.31 11.32 -0.99
CA CYS A 48 30.28 10.27 -0.62
C CYS A 48 31.75 10.76 -0.53
N GLY A 49 32.05 12.02 -0.89
CA GLY A 49 33.43 12.50 -1.03
C GLY A 49 34.06 13.20 0.18
N ALA A 50 33.39 13.27 1.34
CA ALA A 50 33.82 14.17 2.43
C ALA A 50 34.15 13.48 3.76
N LEU A 51 34.55 12.20 3.77
CA LEU A 51 34.83 11.54 5.06
C LEU A 51 35.88 10.42 5.05
N TRP A 52 36.90 10.47 4.19
CA TRP A 52 38.04 9.54 4.31
C TRP A 52 39.37 10.15 3.85
N ASP A 53 39.77 11.25 4.48
CA ASP A 53 41.17 11.70 4.50
C ASP A 53 41.55 12.00 5.95
N GLY A 54 42.33 11.11 6.58
CA GLY A 54 43.04 11.44 7.82
C GLY A 54 43.04 10.42 8.96
N PHE A 55 43.28 9.13 8.69
CA PHE A 55 44.23 8.27 9.43
C PHE A 55 44.28 6.86 8.85
#